data_AF-A0A958TNT6-F1
#
_entry.id   AF-A0A958TNT6-F1
#
_cell.length_a   1.000
_cell.length_b   1.000
_cell.length_c   1.000
_cell.angle_alpha   90.00
_cell.angle_beta   90.00
_cell.angle_gamma   90.00
#
_symmetry.space_group_name_H-M   'P 1'
#
loop_
_entity.id
_entity.type
_entity.pdbx_description
1 polymer ?
#
loop_
_entity_poly.entity_id
_entity_poly.type
_entity_poly.pdbx_seq_one_letter_code
_entity_poly.pdbx_strand_id
1 'polypeptide(L)'
;SFVSSLHNKNGSVVFDPQFYMPQANHSRLIRHSYWPDDYTTALFNIAEVRRMLTALRDQYNTPFETPFFILPGKRSSEINDDWFNFYSLIINEARSMGVHDNLYLTLCLSQEAMRSENTMHLVLEYLDAWDINGCYVVPEPANNSYLVNDPNWLVNLMDLTAGIKLQGKKVVVGYSNHQMLSLGLSKVDAIASGIWLNVRSFNISRFNNPEEGGGRRSTWYYCPQAFSEYQIPFLDIARRLGVLQDMATNAIFNSNYADILFSGAQPSTVNFGERDAFRHYLQCLKVQAENTVKETYIETKENIALRLNTSERLTSFFNSNGVRGKDRDFSDYIDVSLSAVDVFHRLRGMVLNHKWSEI
;
A
#
# COMPACT_ATOMS: atom_id res chain seq x y z
N SER A 1 -15.32 -12.19 -19.54
CA SER A 1 -15.48 -12.03 -18.07
C SER A 1 -14.75 -10.76 -17.63
N PHE A 2 -14.80 -10.40 -16.34
CA PHE A 2 -13.99 -9.31 -15.77
C PHE A 2 -12.49 -9.49 -16.08
N VAL A 3 -11.97 -10.70 -15.90
CA VAL A 3 -10.58 -11.08 -16.21
C VAL A 3 -10.22 -10.79 -17.67
N SER A 4 -11.02 -11.28 -18.63
CA SER A 4 -10.76 -11.02 -20.06
C SER A 4 -10.72 -9.52 -20.39
N SER A 5 -11.54 -8.70 -19.73
CA SER A 5 -11.56 -7.25 -19.96
C SER A 5 -10.30 -6.54 -19.46
N LEU A 6 -9.65 -7.08 -18.41
CA LEU A 6 -8.38 -6.58 -17.91
C LEU A 6 -7.22 -7.07 -18.77
N HIS A 7 -7.23 -8.32 -19.21
CA HIS A 7 -6.19 -8.89 -20.08
C HIS A 7 -6.10 -8.14 -21.41
N ASN A 8 -7.23 -7.74 -21.99
CA ASN A 8 -7.28 -6.90 -23.19
C ASN A 8 -6.65 -5.50 -23.02
N LYS A 9 -6.34 -5.10 -21.78
CA LYS A 9 -5.66 -3.85 -21.43
C LYS A 9 -4.27 -4.10 -20.82
N ASN A 10 -3.71 -5.30 -20.98
CA ASN A 10 -2.46 -5.74 -20.38
C ASN A 10 -2.44 -5.63 -18.84
N GLY A 11 -3.61 -5.72 -18.20
CA GLY A 11 -3.71 -5.81 -16.75
C GLY A 11 -3.80 -7.27 -16.29
N SER A 12 -3.43 -7.53 -15.05
CA SER A 12 -3.56 -8.84 -14.39
C SER A 12 -4.45 -8.73 -13.15
N VAL A 13 -5.06 -9.84 -12.76
CA VAL A 13 -5.81 -9.94 -11.49
C VAL A 13 -4.95 -10.68 -10.48
N VAL A 14 -4.95 -10.21 -9.24
CA VAL A 14 -4.34 -10.87 -8.09
C VAL A 14 -5.40 -10.97 -7.01
N PHE A 15 -5.39 -12.06 -6.25
CA PHE A 15 -6.33 -12.27 -5.15
C PHE A 15 -5.61 -12.21 -3.80
N ASP A 16 -5.97 -11.24 -2.97
CA ASP A 16 -5.57 -11.13 -1.57
C ASP A 16 -6.61 -11.86 -0.70
N PRO A 17 -6.26 -12.95 0.02
CA PRO A 17 -7.18 -13.67 0.91
C PRO A 17 -7.74 -12.83 2.05
N GLN A 18 -7.09 -11.72 2.41
CA GLN A 18 -7.46 -10.83 3.52
C GLN A 18 -7.63 -11.56 4.86
N PHE A 19 -6.86 -12.62 5.09
CA PHE A 19 -6.96 -13.47 6.28
C PHE A 19 -6.23 -12.90 7.52
N TYR A 20 -6.14 -11.58 7.62
CA TYR A 20 -5.32 -10.89 8.63
C TYR A 20 -5.85 -10.98 10.05
N MET A 21 -7.18 -11.05 10.21
CA MET A 21 -7.82 -11.24 11.51
C MET A 21 -8.69 -12.49 11.43
N PRO A 22 -8.15 -13.67 11.71
CA PRO A 22 -8.92 -14.90 11.54
C PRO A 22 -10.20 -14.97 12.40
N GLN A 23 -10.16 -14.31 13.57
CA GLN A 23 -11.31 -14.13 14.48
C GLN A 23 -12.23 -12.96 14.07
N ALA A 24 -12.17 -12.53 12.80
CA ALA A 24 -13.05 -11.52 12.25
C ALA A 24 -14.51 -11.91 12.44
N ASN A 25 -15.36 -10.92 12.71
CA ASN A 25 -16.81 -11.09 12.70
C ASN A 25 -17.48 -10.33 11.54
N HIS A 26 -16.70 -9.71 10.64
CA HIS A 26 -17.23 -8.97 9.51
C HIS A 26 -18.02 -9.88 8.57
N SER A 27 -19.35 -9.69 8.53
CA SER A 27 -20.29 -10.63 7.92
C SER A 27 -20.04 -10.98 6.45
N ARG A 28 -19.44 -10.09 5.65
CA ARG A 28 -19.10 -10.38 4.24
C ARG A 28 -17.79 -11.15 4.10
N LEU A 29 -16.86 -10.96 5.02
CA LEU A 29 -15.52 -11.54 4.95
C LEU A 29 -15.56 -13.02 5.36
N ILE A 30 -16.27 -13.33 6.44
CA ILE A 30 -16.39 -14.71 6.95
C ILE A 30 -17.29 -15.61 6.10
N ARG A 31 -17.98 -15.06 5.07
CA ARG A 31 -18.83 -15.83 4.15
C ARG A 31 -18.04 -16.52 3.04
N HIS A 32 -16.77 -16.18 2.86
CA HIS A 32 -15.92 -16.86 1.89
C HIS A 32 -15.63 -18.28 2.37
N SER A 33 -15.76 -19.28 1.49
CA SER A 33 -15.66 -20.69 1.89
C SER A 33 -14.27 -21.12 2.38
N TYR A 34 -13.23 -20.32 2.11
CA TYR A 34 -11.90 -20.56 2.64
C TYR A 34 -11.75 -20.11 4.10
N TRP A 35 -12.68 -19.29 4.60
CA TRP A 35 -12.68 -18.87 6.01
C TRP A 35 -13.05 -20.08 6.90
N PRO A 36 -12.36 -20.32 8.02
CA PRO A 36 -12.70 -21.41 8.94
C PRO A 36 -13.88 -21.04 9.85
N ASP A 37 -14.69 -22.04 10.21
CA ASP A 37 -15.82 -21.88 11.14
C ASP A 37 -15.37 -21.79 12.61
N ASP A 38 -14.31 -22.52 13.00
CA ASP A 38 -13.66 -22.45 14.31
C ASP A 38 -12.15 -22.26 14.16
N TYR A 39 -11.66 -21.10 14.60
CA TYR A 39 -10.25 -20.72 14.46
C TYR A 39 -9.32 -21.39 15.47
N THR A 40 -9.80 -21.64 16.69
CA THR A 40 -8.96 -21.95 17.86
C THR A 40 -8.13 -23.22 17.69
N THR A 41 -8.57 -24.11 16.80
CA THR A 41 -7.93 -25.40 16.48
C THR A 41 -7.55 -25.56 15.00
N ALA A 42 -8.06 -24.71 14.09
CA ALA A 42 -7.92 -24.91 12.64
C ALA A 42 -6.53 -24.60 12.08
N LEU A 43 -5.83 -23.59 12.60
CA LEU A 43 -4.56 -23.15 11.99
C LEU A 43 -3.33 -24.03 12.27
N PHE A 44 -3.44 -24.98 13.18
CA PHE A 44 -2.43 -26.02 13.41
C PHE A 44 -2.84 -27.38 12.84
N ASN A 45 -3.99 -27.44 12.16
CA ASN A 45 -4.52 -28.65 11.55
C ASN A 45 -4.25 -28.64 10.04
N ILE A 46 -3.41 -29.57 9.58
CA ILE A 46 -3.10 -29.78 8.16
C ILE A 46 -4.38 -29.87 7.30
N ALA A 47 -5.41 -30.58 7.77
CA ALA A 47 -6.64 -30.77 7.00
C ALA A 47 -7.36 -29.44 6.71
N GLU A 48 -7.43 -28.54 7.70
CA GLU A 48 -8.04 -27.22 7.55
C GLU A 48 -7.20 -26.30 6.68
N VAL A 49 -5.87 -26.32 6.83
CA VAL A 49 -4.95 -25.58 5.95
C VAL A 49 -5.14 -26.02 4.49
N ARG A 50 -5.17 -27.33 4.23
CA ARG A 50 -5.42 -27.88 2.89
C ARG A 50 -6.80 -27.47 2.34
N ARG A 51 -7.83 -27.50 3.16
CA ARG A 51 -9.19 -27.06 2.79
C ARG A 51 -9.19 -25.58 2.38
N MET A 52 -8.60 -24.72 3.19
CA MET A 52 -8.46 -23.28 2.92
C MET A 52 -7.69 -23.03 1.61
N LEU A 53 -6.53 -23.65 1.44
CA LEU A 53 -5.69 -23.51 0.26
C LEU A 53 -6.39 -24.03 -1.02
N THR A 54 -7.13 -25.13 -0.92
CA THR A 54 -7.93 -25.68 -2.03
C THR A 54 -9.02 -24.69 -2.44
N ALA A 55 -9.77 -24.14 -1.49
CA ALA A 55 -10.81 -23.15 -1.77
C ALA A 55 -10.22 -21.87 -2.40
N LEU A 56 -9.10 -21.37 -1.89
CA LEU A 56 -8.37 -20.22 -2.45
C LEU A 56 -7.88 -20.49 -3.89
N ARG A 57 -7.39 -21.70 -4.17
CA ARG A 57 -6.95 -22.11 -5.51
C ARG A 57 -8.13 -22.19 -6.47
N ASP A 58 -9.11 -23.02 -6.14
CA ASP A 58 -10.13 -23.47 -7.08
C ASP A 58 -11.22 -22.41 -7.35
N GLN A 59 -11.48 -21.53 -6.38
CA GLN A 59 -12.54 -20.52 -6.50
C GLN A 59 -12.02 -19.12 -6.84
N TYR A 60 -10.73 -18.83 -6.60
CA TYR A 60 -10.17 -17.49 -6.77
C TYR A 60 -8.96 -17.50 -7.71
N ASN A 61 -7.85 -18.15 -7.36
CA ASN A 61 -6.62 -18.04 -8.14
C ASN A 61 -6.78 -18.60 -9.56
N THR A 62 -7.30 -19.83 -9.70
CA THR A 62 -7.50 -20.46 -11.01
C THR A 62 -8.53 -19.71 -11.87
N PRO A 63 -9.75 -19.38 -11.37
CA PRO A 63 -10.73 -18.64 -12.18
C PRO A 63 -10.32 -17.21 -12.54
N PHE A 64 -9.44 -16.58 -11.75
CA PHE A 64 -8.94 -15.24 -12.01
C PHE A 64 -7.59 -15.21 -12.74
N GLU A 65 -7.03 -16.37 -13.09
CA GLU A 65 -5.75 -16.49 -13.81
C GLU A 65 -4.65 -15.67 -13.12
N THR A 66 -4.56 -15.77 -11.80
CA THR A 66 -3.63 -14.96 -11.00
C THR A 66 -2.18 -15.32 -11.31
N PRO A 67 -1.26 -14.35 -11.48
CA PRO A 67 0.15 -14.63 -11.81
C PRO A 67 0.97 -15.19 -10.64
N PHE A 68 0.46 -15.06 -9.42
CA PHE A 68 1.03 -15.61 -8.20
C PHE A 68 -0.07 -15.81 -7.16
N PHE A 69 0.17 -16.75 -6.25
CA PHE A 69 -0.75 -17.09 -5.17
C PHE A 69 -0.30 -16.43 -3.87
N ILE A 70 -1.13 -15.54 -3.33
CA ILE A 70 -0.90 -14.95 -2.01
C ILE A 70 -1.37 -15.95 -0.95
N LEU A 71 -0.43 -16.43 -0.13
CA LEU A 71 -0.71 -17.34 0.98
C LEU A 71 -1.49 -16.61 2.07
N PRO A 72 -2.51 -17.24 2.69
CA PRO A 72 -3.22 -16.63 3.80
C PRO A 72 -2.26 -16.40 4.98
N GLY A 73 -2.39 -15.24 5.65
CA GLY A 73 -1.54 -14.89 6.78
C GLY A 73 -2.27 -14.00 7.77
N LYS A 74 -1.97 -14.21 9.05
CA LYS A 74 -2.53 -13.43 10.15
C LYS A 74 -1.66 -12.22 10.46
N ARG A 75 -2.31 -11.18 10.98
CA ARG A 75 -1.64 -10.05 11.61
C ARG A 75 -0.76 -10.55 12.76
N SER A 76 0.49 -10.12 12.76
CA SER A 76 1.51 -10.57 13.70
C SER A 76 2.12 -9.37 14.42
N SER A 77 2.01 -9.38 15.76
CA SER A 77 2.69 -8.41 16.65
C SER A 77 4.01 -8.95 17.18
N GLU A 78 4.12 -10.28 17.28
CA GLU A 78 5.31 -10.99 17.75
C GLU A 78 5.80 -11.92 16.64
N ILE A 79 7.12 -11.94 16.45
CA ILE A 79 7.81 -12.78 15.48
C ILE A 79 8.74 -13.68 16.30
N ASN A 80 8.48 -14.98 16.28
CA ASN A 80 9.14 -15.99 17.10
C ASN A 80 8.98 -17.38 16.43
N ASP A 81 9.39 -18.44 17.12
CA ASP A 81 9.32 -19.80 16.58
C ASP A 81 7.89 -20.27 16.28
N ASP A 82 6.88 -19.84 17.04
CA ASP A 82 5.48 -20.17 16.74
C ASP A 82 5.01 -19.51 15.44
N TRP A 83 5.43 -18.26 15.22
CA TRP A 83 5.21 -17.56 13.96
C TRP A 83 5.88 -18.29 12.79
N PHE A 84 7.14 -18.71 12.97
CA PHE A 84 7.89 -19.47 11.98
C PHE A 84 7.23 -20.82 11.66
N ASN A 85 6.85 -21.59 12.69
CA ASN A 85 6.22 -22.89 12.53
C ASN A 85 4.86 -22.79 11.83
N PHE A 86 4.08 -21.75 12.16
CA PHE A 86 2.80 -21.48 11.54
C PHE A 86 2.94 -21.24 10.02
N TYR A 87 3.84 -20.35 9.60
CA TYR A 87 4.03 -20.07 8.18
C TYR A 87 4.73 -21.21 7.45
N SER A 88 5.65 -21.93 8.11
CA SER A 88 6.27 -23.13 7.55
C SER A 88 5.22 -24.19 7.21
N LEU A 89 4.22 -24.40 8.07
CA LEU A 89 3.11 -25.32 7.81
C LEU A 89 2.35 -24.91 6.54
N ILE A 90 1.95 -23.64 6.43
CA ILE A 90 1.18 -23.14 5.26
C ILE A 90 1.99 -23.28 3.97
N ILE A 91 3.27 -22.88 3.98
CA ILE A 91 4.14 -22.92 2.81
C ILE A 91 4.36 -24.38 2.37
N ASN A 92 4.65 -25.28 3.31
CA ASN A 92 4.89 -26.69 3.01
C ASN A 92 3.64 -27.36 2.43
N GLU A 93 2.47 -27.09 3.01
CA GLU A 93 1.22 -27.64 2.49
C GLU A 93 0.88 -27.08 1.10
N ALA A 94 1.02 -25.77 0.89
CA ALA A 94 0.81 -25.13 -0.41
C ALA A 94 1.71 -25.73 -1.50
N ARG A 95 2.98 -25.98 -1.19
CA ARG A 95 3.93 -26.64 -2.10
C ARG A 95 3.58 -28.11 -2.34
N SER A 96 3.29 -28.87 -1.29
CA SER A 96 2.92 -30.30 -1.41
C SER A 96 1.69 -30.51 -2.30
N MET A 97 0.76 -29.56 -2.27
CA MET A 97 -0.46 -29.57 -3.06
C MET A 97 -0.28 -29.00 -4.47
N GLY A 98 0.88 -28.40 -4.78
CA GLY A 98 1.13 -27.70 -6.04
C GLY A 98 0.08 -26.62 -6.30
N VAL A 99 -0.26 -25.79 -5.30
CA VAL A 99 -1.35 -24.82 -5.48
C VAL A 99 -1.02 -23.75 -6.51
N HIS A 100 0.26 -23.41 -6.65
CA HIS A 100 0.80 -22.48 -7.62
C HIS A 100 2.34 -22.54 -7.63
N ASP A 101 2.98 -22.26 -8.76
CA ASP A 101 4.45 -22.26 -8.88
C ASP A 101 5.09 -21.01 -8.24
N ASN A 102 4.36 -19.89 -8.29
CA ASN A 102 4.76 -18.62 -7.67
C ASN A 102 3.97 -18.37 -6.37
N LEU A 103 4.62 -18.53 -5.22
CA LEU A 103 4.02 -18.32 -3.90
C LEU A 103 4.50 -17.01 -3.28
N TYR A 104 3.53 -16.21 -2.80
CA TYR A 104 3.79 -14.96 -2.09
C TYR A 104 3.32 -15.09 -0.65
N LEU A 105 4.23 -14.88 0.30
CA LEU A 105 3.90 -14.93 1.71
C LEU A 105 3.23 -13.63 2.16
N THR A 106 2.10 -13.74 2.85
CA THR A 106 1.49 -12.58 3.51
C THR A 106 2.29 -12.20 4.76
N LEU A 107 2.83 -10.98 4.79
CA LEU A 107 3.48 -10.38 5.95
C LEU A 107 2.61 -9.24 6.48
N CYS A 108 1.58 -9.57 7.25
CA CYS A 108 0.75 -8.58 7.93
C CYS A 108 1.35 -8.27 9.31
N LEU A 109 2.01 -7.11 9.43
CA LEU A 109 2.76 -6.75 10.62
C LEU A 109 2.05 -5.63 11.38
N SER A 110 1.99 -5.77 12.70
CA SER A 110 1.37 -4.78 13.56
C SER A 110 2.18 -3.48 13.65
N GLN A 111 1.55 -2.38 14.09
CA GLN A 111 2.28 -1.15 14.37
C GLN A 111 3.41 -1.35 15.40
N GLU A 112 3.26 -2.28 16.35
CA GLU A 112 4.28 -2.61 17.34
C GLU A 112 5.46 -3.34 16.69
N ALA A 113 5.17 -4.36 15.87
CA ALA A 113 6.18 -5.07 15.08
C ALA A 113 6.95 -4.12 14.15
N MET A 114 6.24 -3.23 13.45
CA MET A 114 6.83 -2.27 12.51
C MET A 114 7.72 -1.21 13.16
N ARG A 115 7.65 -1.01 14.48
CA ARG A 115 8.52 -0.09 15.22
C ARG A 115 9.83 -0.74 15.70
N SER A 116 9.94 -2.06 15.60
CA SER A 116 11.08 -2.83 16.12
C SER A 116 12.00 -3.24 14.98
N GLU A 117 13.22 -2.68 14.96
CA GLU A 117 14.26 -3.06 14.00
C GLU A 117 14.64 -4.56 14.15
N ASN A 118 14.76 -5.03 15.39
CA ASN A 118 15.04 -6.45 15.69
C ASN A 118 13.98 -7.38 15.09
N THR A 119 12.72 -6.95 15.10
CA THR A 119 11.62 -7.70 14.50
C THR A 119 11.78 -7.76 12.97
N MET A 120 12.20 -6.68 12.31
CA MET A 120 12.45 -6.70 10.87
C MET A 120 13.59 -7.67 10.52
N HIS A 121 14.70 -7.64 11.27
CA HIS A 121 15.82 -8.57 11.08
C HIS A 121 15.40 -10.03 11.25
N LEU A 122 14.62 -10.34 12.29
CA LEU A 122 14.15 -11.70 12.53
C LEU A 122 13.17 -12.19 11.44
N VAL A 123 12.30 -11.31 10.93
CA VAL A 123 11.47 -11.63 9.76
C VAL A 123 12.35 -11.99 8.57
N LEU A 124 13.38 -11.18 8.26
CA LEU A 124 14.30 -11.44 7.15
C LEU A 124 15.06 -12.76 7.33
N GLU A 125 15.51 -13.08 8.53
CA GLU A 125 16.17 -14.35 8.84
C GLU A 125 15.26 -15.55 8.53
N TYR A 126 14.01 -15.52 8.99
CA TYR A 126 13.04 -16.57 8.70
C TYR A 126 12.68 -16.68 7.22
N LEU A 127 12.59 -15.56 6.51
CA LEU A 127 12.32 -15.55 5.07
C LEU A 127 13.42 -16.23 4.25
N ASP A 128 14.67 -16.22 4.73
CA ASP A 128 15.80 -16.89 4.07
C ASP A 128 15.66 -18.42 4.09
N ALA A 129 15.02 -18.96 5.15
CA ALA A 129 14.76 -20.39 5.28
C ALA A 129 13.61 -20.89 4.39
N TRP A 130 12.78 -19.99 3.86
CA TRP A 130 11.61 -20.36 3.06
C TRP A 130 11.85 -20.20 1.56
N ASP A 131 11.63 -21.31 0.86
CA ASP A 131 11.46 -21.30 -0.58
C ASP A 131 10.09 -20.67 -0.90
N ILE A 132 10.09 -19.38 -1.24
CA ILE A 132 8.95 -18.59 -1.72
C ILE A 132 9.47 -17.52 -2.69
N ASN A 133 8.62 -17.11 -3.63
CA ASN A 133 9.00 -16.21 -4.72
C ASN A 133 8.86 -14.73 -4.34
N GLY A 134 8.00 -14.42 -3.37
CA GLY A 134 7.76 -13.05 -2.95
C GLY A 134 7.01 -12.91 -1.64
N CYS A 135 6.79 -11.65 -1.26
CA CYS A 135 6.00 -11.27 -0.09
C CYS A 135 4.93 -10.26 -0.47
N TYR A 136 3.74 -10.44 0.08
CA TYR A 136 2.68 -9.44 0.12
C TYR A 136 2.68 -8.80 1.51
N VAL A 137 3.27 -7.61 1.61
CA VAL A 137 3.51 -6.92 2.89
C VAL A 137 2.33 -6.02 3.21
N VAL A 138 1.78 -6.16 4.40
CA VAL A 138 0.68 -5.32 4.91
C VAL A 138 1.13 -4.70 6.23
N PRO A 139 1.78 -3.52 6.17
CA PRO A 139 2.28 -2.87 7.37
C PRO A 139 1.14 -2.06 7.99
N GLU A 140 0.78 -2.34 9.23
CA GLU A 140 -0.17 -1.47 9.93
C GLU A 140 0.51 -0.16 10.31
N PRO A 141 -0.06 0.99 9.93
CA PRO A 141 0.48 2.30 10.28
C PRO A 141 0.35 2.57 11.77
N ALA A 142 1.34 3.28 12.31
CA ALA A 142 1.27 3.84 13.66
C ALA A 142 -0.02 4.64 13.87
N ASN A 143 -0.71 4.38 14.98
CA ASN A 143 -1.94 5.08 15.39
C ASN A 143 -3.10 4.97 14.38
N ASN A 144 -3.11 3.95 13.51
CA ASN A 144 -4.10 3.80 12.42
C ASN A 144 -4.17 5.03 11.49
N SER A 145 -3.05 5.74 11.34
CA SER A 145 -2.98 6.98 10.56
C SER A 145 -3.07 6.71 9.05
N TYR A 146 -3.65 7.66 8.31
CA TYR A 146 -3.62 7.62 6.84
C TYR A 146 -2.21 7.90 6.33
N LEU A 147 -1.62 9.00 6.80
CA LEU A 147 -0.23 9.37 6.59
C LEU A 147 0.53 9.15 7.90
N VAL A 148 1.65 8.45 7.83
CA VAL A 148 2.42 8.02 9.00
C VAL A 148 3.42 9.10 9.38
N ASN A 149 3.36 9.58 10.62
CA ASN A 149 4.25 10.60 11.17
C ASN A 149 5.44 10.02 11.95
N ASP A 150 5.58 8.70 11.99
CA ASP A 150 6.65 7.98 12.67
C ASP A 150 7.77 7.63 11.66
N PRO A 151 8.93 8.33 11.69
CA PRO A 151 10.00 8.06 10.73
C PRO A 151 10.62 6.68 10.90
N ASN A 152 10.67 6.14 12.12
CA ASN A 152 11.22 4.80 12.35
C ASN A 152 10.35 3.73 11.72
N TRP A 153 9.03 3.89 11.77
CA TRP A 153 8.10 3.00 11.06
C TRP A 153 8.38 2.96 9.56
N LEU A 154 8.61 4.12 8.94
CA LEU A 154 8.87 4.19 7.50
C LEU A 154 10.26 3.63 7.15
N VAL A 155 11.28 3.92 7.95
CA VAL A 155 12.62 3.31 7.79
C VAL A 155 12.55 1.80 7.89
N ASN A 156 11.85 1.26 8.88
CA ASN A 156 11.70 -0.18 9.06
C ASN A 156 10.97 -0.85 7.90
N LEU A 157 9.93 -0.21 7.35
CA LEU A 157 9.26 -0.69 6.14
C LEU A 157 10.20 -0.69 4.93
N MET A 158 10.98 0.39 4.74
CA MET A 158 11.97 0.46 3.68
C MET A 158 13.06 -0.61 3.86
N ASP A 159 13.53 -0.83 5.10
CA ASP A 159 14.56 -1.82 5.43
C ASP A 159 14.08 -3.25 5.19
N LEU A 160 12.89 -3.59 5.70
CA LEU A 160 12.25 -4.88 5.47
C LEU A 160 12.09 -5.15 3.98
N THR A 161 11.48 -4.22 3.24
CA THR A 161 11.24 -4.42 1.81
C THR A 161 12.54 -4.53 1.02
N ALA A 162 13.57 -3.75 1.34
CA ALA A 162 14.88 -3.87 0.72
C ALA A 162 15.56 -5.20 1.06
N GLY A 163 15.47 -5.66 2.30
CA GLY A 163 15.99 -6.97 2.72
C GLY A 163 15.37 -8.11 1.94
N ILE A 164 14.05 -8.10 1.75
CA ILE A 164 13.33 -9.09 0.94
C ILE A 164 13.81 -9.06 -0.52
N LYS A 165 13.97 -7.86 -1.10
CA LYS A 165 14.49 -7.68 -2.46
C LYS A 165 15.93 -8.19 -2.60
N LEU A 166 16.78 -7.95 -1.61
CA LEU A 166 18.17 -8.41 -1.58
C LEU A 166 18.32 -9.93 -1.45
N GLN A 167 17.29 -10.62 -0.94
CA GLN A 167 17.16 -12.08 -0.97
C GLN A 167 16.66 -12.62 -2.32
N GLY A 168 16.50 -11.76 -3.34
CA GLY A 168 16.02 -12.14 -4.67
C GLY A 168 14.51 -12.39 -4.75
N LYS A 169 13.75 -12.00 -3.72
CA LYS A 169 12.29 -12.19 -3.67
C LYS A 169 11.57 -10.94 -4.18
N LYS A 170 10.34 -11.14 -4.67
CA LYS A 170 9.45 -10.06 -5.11
C LYS A 170 8.69 -9.44 -3.94
N VAL A 171 8.35 -8.15 -4.03
CA VAL A 171 7.66 -7.43 -2.95
C VAL A 171 6.48 -6.63 -3.49
N VAL A 172 5.29 -6.90 -2.95
CA VAL A 172 4.09 -6.07 -3.15
C VAL A 172 3.66 -5.53 -1.79
N VAL A 173 3.44 -4.22 -1.68
CA VAL A 173 3.00 -3.60 -0.43
C VAL A 173 1.52 -3.22 -0.52
N GLY A 174 0.69 -3.93 0.24
CA GLY A 174 -0.75 -3.68 0.33
C GLY A 174 -1.08 -2.39 1.08
N TYR A 175 -2.33 -1.94 0.96
CA TYR A 175 -2.88 -0.79 1.70
C TYR A 175 -2.00 0.48 1.63
N SER A 176 -1.51 0.78 0.43
CA SER A 176 -0.59 1.88 0.20
C SER A 176 -1.29 3.15 -0.27
N ASN A 177 -0.76 4.29 0.15
CA ASN A 177 -1.11 5.62 -0.37
C ASN A 177 0.14 6.28 -1.01
N HIS A 178 0.06 7.58 -1.30
CA HIS A 178 1.14 8.29 -1.97
C HIS A 178 2.41 8.42 -1.12
N GLN A 179 2.37 8.30 0.21
CA GLN A 179 3.58 8.29 1.05
C GLN A 179 4.49 7.09 0.72
N MET A 180 3.89 5.96 0.33
CA MET A 180 4.58 4.71 -0.01
C MET A 180 5.30 4.78 -1.35
N LEU A 181 5.20 5.91 -2.08
CA LEU A 181 6.08 6.18 -3.22
C LEU A 181 7.56 6.21 -2.81
N SER A 182 7.87 6.51 -1.54
CA SER A 182 9.22 6.38 -0.97
C SER A 182 9.79 4.96 -1.05
N LEU A 183 8.95 3.92 -1.10
CA LEU A 183 9.36 2.52 -1.25
C LEU A 183 9.95 2.20 -2.62
N GLY A 184 9.85 3.11 -3.59
CA GLY A 184 10.63 2.99 -4.81
C GLY A 184 12.14 2.93 -4.54
N LEU A 185 12.62 3.51 -3.43
CA LEU A 185 14.02 3.46 -3.04
C LEU A 185 14.48 2.07 -2.53
N SER A 186 13.55 1.25 -2.03
CA SER A 186 13.79 -0.17 -1.75
C SER A 186 13.46 -1.08 -2.94
N LYS A 187 13.08 -0.49 -4.08
CA LYS A 187 12.76 -1.17 -5.35
C LYS A 187 11.67 -2.23 -5.23
N VAL A 188 10.62 -1.95 -4.45
CA VAL A 188 9.42 -2.80 -4.40
C VAL A 188 8.81 -2.96 -5.80
N ASP A 189 8.26 -4.14 -6.09
CA ASP A 189 7.73 -4.46 -7.41
C ASP A 189 6.34 -3.84 -7.64
N ALA A 190 5.55 -3.65 -6.58
CA ALA A 190 4.29 -2.91 -6.65
C ALA A 190 3.83 -2.37 -5.28
N ILE A 191 2.95 -1.38 -5.34
CA ILE A 191 2.09 -0.97 -4.23
C ILE A 191 0.63 -1.24 -4.60
N ALA A 192 -0.17 -1.75 -3.66
CA ALA A 192 -1.60 -1.94 -3.83
C ALA A 192 -2.36 -0.81 -3.13
N SER A 193 -3.13 -0.05 -3.91
CA SER A 193 -3.94 1.07 -3.43
C SER A 193 -5.38 0.89 -3.90
N GLY A 194 -6.29 1.78 -3.49
CA GLY A 194 -7.68 1.69 -3.92
C GLY A 194 -8.44 2.99 -3.87
N ILE A 195 -9.75 2.90 -4.06
CA ILE A 195 -10.62 4.07 -4.15
C ILE A 195 -10.99 4.64 -2.77
N TRP A 196 -11.08 3.78 -1.75
CA TRP A 196 -11.45 4.17 -0.39
C TRP A 196 -10.22 4.28 0.52
N LEU A 197 -10.24 5.16 1.51
CA LEU A 197 -9.13 5.31 2.46
C LEU A 197 -8.78 4.00 3.19
N ASN A 198 -9.78 3.17 3.52
CA ASN A 198 -9.57 1.91 4.24
C ASN A 198 -8.84 0.84 3.41
N VAL A 199 -8.62 1.06 2.11
CA VAL A 199 -7.77 0.23 1.25
C VAL A 199 -6.49 0.96 0.81
N ARG A 200 -6.22 2.13 1.41
CA ARG A 200 -4.99 2.94 1.24
C ARG A 200 -4.18 3.10 2.53
N SER A 201 -4.72 2.58 3.63
CA SER A 201 -4.09 2.52 4.96
C SER A 201 -4.77 1.38 5.70
N PHE A 202 -3.97 0.41 6.15
CA PHE A 202 -4.46 -0.78 6.82
C PHE A 202 -4.96 -0.44 8.22
N ASN A 203 -6.05 -1.07 8.64
CA ASN A 203 -6.55 -0.96 10.00
C ASN A 203 -7.29 -2.24 10.36
N ILE A 204 -6.75 -2.97 11.34
CA ILE A 204 -7.28 -4.28 11.73
C ILE A 204 -8.72 -4.20 12.25
N SER A 205 -9.14 -3.07 12.84
CA SER A 205 -10.51 -2.90 13.35
C SER A 205 -11.57 -3.00 12.25
N ARG A 206 -11.21 -2.75 10.99
CA ARG A 206 -12.11 -2.85 9.82
C ARG A 206 -12.50 -4.30 9.48
N PHE A 207 -11.85 -5.27 10.11
CA PHE A 207 -12.17 -6.69 9.98
C PHE A 207 -13.24 -7.13 10.98
N ASN A 208 -13.68 -6.23 11.87
CA ASN A 208 -14.90 -6.40 12.64
C ASN A 208 -16.08 -5.75 11.93
N ASN A 209 -17.30 -6.16 12.28
CA ASN A 209 -18.52 -5.47 11.84
C ASN A 209 -18.41 -3.99 12.23
N PRO A 210 -18.71 -3.08 11.30
CA PRO A 210 -18.68 -1.66 11.60
C PRO A 210 -19.71 -1.35 12.68
N GLU A 211 -19.34 -0.49 13.63
CA GLU A 211 -20.34 0.17 14.47
C GLU A 211 -21.27 1.00 13.58
N GLU A 212 -22.57 1.06 13.92
CA GLU A 212 -23.54 1.86 13.16
C GLU A 212 -23.16 3.35 13.25
N GLY A 213 -22.56 3.87 12.18
CA GLY A 213 -22.09 5.25 12.11
C GLY A 213 -22.18 5.83 10.70
N GLY A 214 -23.06 6.82 10.53
CA GLY A 214 -23.28 7.55 9.28
C GLY A 214 -22.37 8.77 9.15
N GLY A 215 -21.10 8.57 8.80
CA GLY A 215 -20.21 9.68 8.44
C GLY A 215 -20.60 10.29 7.09
N ARG A 216 -20.73 11.63 7.03
CA ARG A 216 -20.97 12.33 5.76
C ARG A 216 -19.78 12.14 4.82
N ARG A 217 -20.00 11.47 3.69
CA ARG A 217 -18.99 11.31 2.65
C ARG A 217 -18.66 12.67 2.04
N SER A 218 -17.36 12.96 1.92
CA SER A 218 -16.86 14.17 1.29
C SER A 218 -16.05 13.78 0.05
N THR A 219 -16.20 14.53 -1.03
CA THR A 219 -15.36 14.40 -2.23
C THR A 219 -14.06 15.16 -2.02
N TRP A 220 -12.94 14.53 -2.39
CA TRP A 220 -11.60 15.09 -2.25
C TRP A 220 -10.91 15.12 -3.62
N TYR A 221 -10.23 16.21 -3.90
CA TYR A 221 -9.29 16.34 -5.01
C TYR A 221 -7.89 15.98 -4.51
N TYR A 222 -7.18 15.12 -5.24
CA TYR A 222 -5.77 14.84 -4.97
C TYR A 222 -4.91 15.78 -5.78
N CYS A 223 -4.04 16.55 -5.14
CA CYS A 223 -3.06 17.42 -5.80
C CYS A 223 -1.73 16.67 -5.89
N PRO A 224 -1.43 15.97 -7.00
CA PRO A 224 -0.31 15.04 -7.05
C PRO A 224 1.05 15.70 -6.92
N GLN A 225 1.20 16.97 -7.30
CA GLN A 225 2.46 17.71 -7.14
C GLN A 225 2.74 18.11 -5.68
N ALA A 226 1.70 18.24 -4.85
CA ALA A 226 1.81 18.63 -3.45
C ALA A 226 1.63 17.46 -2.48
N PHE A 227 1.41 16.25 -3.01
CA PHE A 227 1.04 15.04 -2.25
C PHE A 227 -0.17 15.20 -1.30
N SER A 228 -0.87 16.32 -1.31
CA SER A 228 -2.02 16.58 -0.44
C SER A 228 -3.35 16.29 -1.13
N GLU A 229 -4.36 15.96 -0.34
CA GLU A 229 -5.76 15.92 -0.78
C GLU A 229 -6.55 17.09 -0.17
N TYR A 230 -7.44 17.69 -0.96
CA TYR A 230 -8.24 18.85 -0.57
C TYR A 230 -9.73 18.58 -0.75
N GLN A 231 -10.55 18.93 0.25
CA GLN A 231 -12.00 18.92 0.07
C GLN A 231 -12.38 20.04 -0.92
N ILE A 232 -13.42 19.81 -1.74
CA ILE A 232 -13.85 20.78 -2.75
C ILE A 232 -14.08 22.20 -2.21
N PRO A 233 -14.64 22.42 -0.99
CA PRO A 233 -14.74 23.76 -0.43
C PRO A 233 -13.41 24.50 -0.24
N PHE A 234 -12.29 23.80 -0.02
CA PHE A 234 -10.97 24.44 0.05
C PHE A 234 -10.45 24.87 -1.34
N LEU A 235 -10.92 24.23 -2.42
CA LEU A 235 -10.66 24.71 -3.78
C LEU A 235 -11.44 26.00 -4.08
N ASP A 236 -12.64 26.17 -3.51
CA ASP A 236 -13.35 27.45 -3.60
C ASP A 236 -12.57 28.58 -2.92
N ILE A 237 -11.95 28.29 -1.77
CA ILE A 237 -11.04 29.23 -1.09
C ILE A 237 -9.83 29.54 -1.97
N ALA A 238 -9.19 28.51 -2.55
CA ALA A 238 -8.09 28.71 -3.49
C ALA A 238 -8.49 29.61 -4.68
N ARG A 239 -9.72 29.44 -5.21
CA ARG A 239 -10.25 30.31 -6.27
C ARG A 239 -10.41 31.74 -5.80
N ARG A 240 -11.00 31.95 -4.62
CA ARG A 240 -11.21 33.27 -4.02
C ARG A 240 -9.89 34.02 -3.81
N LEU A 241 -8.82 33.29 -3.53
CA LEU A 241 -7.49 33.82 -3.26
C LEU A 241 -6.59 33.85 -4.50
N GLY A 242 -7.09 33.43 -5.67
CA GLY A 242 -6.37 33.51 -6.94
C GLY A 242 -5.31 32.43 -7.16
N VAL A 243 -5.24 31.40 -6.30
CA VAL A 243 -4.21 30.35 -6.34
C VAL A 243 -4.72 28.98 -6.81
N LEU A 244 -5.99 28.90 -7.27
CA LEU A 244 -6.59 27.64 -7.72
C LEU A 244 -5.82 26.99 -8.86
N GLN A 245 -5.32 27.77 -9.82
CA GLN A 245 -4.63 27.23 -11.00
C GLN A 245 -3.27 26.62 -10.64
N ASP A 246 -2.62 27.07 -9.56
CA ASP A 246 -1.38 26.47 -9.06
C ASP A 246 -1.60 25.05 -8.50
N MET A 247 -2.84 24.72 -8.16
CA MET A 247 -3.25 23.39 -7.71
C MET A 247 -3.64 22.46 -8.87
N ALA A 248 -3.72 22.95 -10.10
CA ALA A 248 -4.16 22.16 -11.25
C ALA A 248 -3.20 20.99 -11.52
N THR A 249 -3.75 19.83 -11.88
CA THR A 249 -2.94 18.65 -12.17
C THR A 249 -2.13 18.86 -13.44
N ASN A 250 -0.82 18.58 -13.38
CA ASN A 250 0.04 18.67 -14.54
C ASN A 250 -0.35 17.63 -15.62
N ALA A 251 -0.26 18.00 -16.90
CA ALA A 251 -0.58 17.13 -18.03
C ALA A 251 0.18 15.79 -18.05
N ILE A 252 1.37 15.72 -17.41
CA ILE A 252 2.17 14.49 -17.30
C ILE A 252 1.39 13.35 -16.62
N PHE A 253 0.43 13.64 -15.74
CA PHE A 253 -0.38 12.63 -15.07
C PHE A 253 -1.45 12.00 -15.96
N ASN A 254 -1.70 12.57 -17.14
CA ASN A 254 -2.70 12.12 -18.10
C ASN A 254 -4.07 11.86 -17.44
N SER A 255 -4.49 12.79 -16.58
CA SER A 255 -5.69 12.66 -15.75
C SER A 255 -6.60 13.86 -15.97
N ASN A 256 -7.56 13.72 -16.87
CA ASN A 256 -8.54 14.77 -17.19
C ASN A 256 -9.78 14.77 -16.28
N TYR A 257 -9.87 13.80 -15.35
CA TYR A 257 -11.02 13.63 -14.47
C TYR A 257 -11.27 14.83 -13.54
N ALA A 258 -10.24 15.62 -13.24
CA ALA A 258 -10.33 16.78 -12.35
C ALA A 258 -10.39 18.12 -13.08
N ASP A 259 -10.25 18.15 -14.41
CA ASP A 259 -10.13 19.40 -15.20
C ASP A 259 -11.30 20.36 -14.99
N ILE A 260 -12.50 19.80 -14.76
CA ILE A 260 -13.71 20.60 -14.54
C ILE A 260 -13.59 21.52 -13.32
N LEU A 261 -12.81 21.13 -12.30
CA LEU A 261 -12.54 21.94 -11.11
C LEU A 261 -11.73 23.22 -11.43
N PHE A 262 -11.00 23.23 -12.54
CA PHE A 262 -10.07 24.30 -12.93
C PHE A 262 -10.56 25.09 -14.15
N SER A 263 -11.76 24.78 -14.67
CA SER A 263 -12.36 25.37 -15.88
C SER A 263 -12.83 26.83 -15.76
N GLY A 264 -12.65 27.46 -14.61
CA GLY A 264 -13.00 28.88 -14.36
C GLY A 264 -14.30 29.10 -13.58
N ALA A 265 -15.16 28.08 -13.46
CA ALA A 265 -16.33 28.09 -12.56
C ALA A 265 -15.93 27.88 -11.09
N GLN A 266 -16.88 28.00 -10.16
CA GLN A 266 -16.61 27.70 -8.74
C GLN A 266 -16.50 26.17 -8.57
N PRO A 267 -15.41 25.63 -7.98
CA PRO A 267 -15.23 24.19 -7.80
C PRO A 267 -16.43 23.46 -7.17
N SER A 268 -17.11 24.05 -6.19
CA SER A 268 -18.32 23.42 -5.59
C SER A 268 -19.57 23.44 -6.46
N THR A 269 -19.58 24.22 -7.54
CA THR A 269 -20.72 24.33 -8.47
C THR A 269 -20.59 23.42 -9.70
N VAL A 270 -19.40 22.86 -9.93
CA VAL A 270 -19.18 21.96 -11.06
C VAL A 270 -19.49 20.51 -10.68
N ASN A 271 -19.80 19.69 -11.69
CA ASN A 271 -20.15 18.29 -11.50
C ASN A 271 -18.91 17.40 -11.33
N PHE A 272 -18.13 17.63 -10.27
CA PHE A 272 -17.01 16.76 -9.89
C PHE A 272 -17.43 15.79 -8.78
N GLY A 273 -17.58 14.52 -9.12
CA GLY A 273 -18.11 13.49 -8.22
C GLY A 273 -17.06 12.57 -7.61
N GLU A 274 -17.52 11.69 -6.72
CA GLU A 274 -16.70 10.66 -6.07
C GLU A 274 -16.01 9.74 -7.11
N ARG A 275 -16.72 9.37 -8.19
CA ARG A 275 -16.18 8.56 -9.28
C ARG A 275 -14.99 9.23 -9.96
N ASP A 276 -15.06 10.55 -10.17
CA ASP A 276 -14.01 11.32 -10.84
C ASP A 276 -12.81 11.48 -9.90
N ALA A 277 -13.05 11.77 -8.62
CA ALA A 277 -12.02 11.81 -7.58
C ALA A 277 -11.24 10.49 -7.48
N PHE A 278 -11.94 9.35 -7.49
CA PHE A 278 -11.32 8.03 -7.41
C PHE A 278 -10.45 7.73 -8.63
N ARG A 279 -10.97 7.98 -9.83
CA ARG A 279 -10.23 7.77 -11.08
C ARG A 279 -9.03 8.72 -11.16
N HIS A 280 -9.22 9.96 -10.75
CA HIS A 280 -8.17 10.96 -10.71
C HIS A 280 -7.02 10.52 -9.80
N TYR A 281 -7.31 10.16 -8.55
CA TYR A 281 -6.32 9.70 -7.58
C TYR A 281 -5.53 8.50 -8.10
N LEU A 282 -6.23 7.45 -8.57
CA LEU A 282 -5.57 6.21 -9.01
C LEU A 282 -4.72 6.43 -10.27
N GLN A 283 -5.19 7.26 -11.21
CA GLN A 283 -4.43 7.62 -12.40
C GLN A 283 -3.15 8.39 -12.04
N CYS A 284 -3.26 9.41 -11.18
CA CYS A 284 -2.12 10.18 -10.73
C CYS A 284 -1.13 9.31 -9.95
N LEU A 285 -1.60 8.50 -9.00
CA LEU A 285 -0.75 7.60 -8.21
C LEU A 285 -0.04 6.56 -9.08
N LYS A 286 -0.72 6.03 -10.10
CA LYS A 286 -0.12 5.11 -11.07
C LYS A 286 1.05 5.76 -11.78
N VAL A 287 0.85 6.93 -12.39
CA VAL A 287 1.92 7.66 -13.10
C VAL A 287 3.06 8.02 -12.14
N GLN A 288 2.73 8.44 -10.92
CA GLN A 288 3.71 8.72 -9.89
C GLN A 288 4.57 7.49 -9.55
N ALA A 289 3.96 6.31 -9.39
CA ALA A 289 4.65 5.07 -9.07
C ALA A 289 5.53 4.61 -10.24
N GLU A 290 5.01 4.63 -11.47
CA GLU A 290 5.76 4.29 -12.69
C GLU A 290 6.98 5.19 -12.90
N ASN A 291 6.93 6.45 -12.42
CA ASN A 291 8.02 7.41 -12.55
C ASN A 291 8.91 7.52 -11.30
N THR A 292 8.67 6.74 -10.24
CA THR A 292 9.47 6.82 -9.02
C THR A 292 10.86 6.22 -9.21
N VAL A 293 10.93 4.97 -9.66
CA VAL A 293 12.17 4.20 -9.80
C VAL A 293 12.91 4.65 -11.07
N LYS A 294 14.21 4.92 -10.94
CA LYS A 294 15.11 5.35 -12.02
C LYS A 294 16.15 4.27 -12.34
N GLU A 295 16.97 4.53 -13.35
CA GLU A 295 18.00 3.61 -13.82
C GLU A 295 19.00 3.27 -12.72
N THR A 296 19.32 4.23 -11.85
CA THR A 296 20.20 4.02 -10.71
C THR A 296 19.50 4.27 -9.36
N TYR A 297 20.09 3.69 -8.31
CA TYR A 297 19.67 3.92 -6.93
C TYR A 297 19.77 5.41 -6.54
N ILE A 298 20.87 6.09 -6.91
CA ILE A 298 21.09 7.50 -6.59
C ILE A 298 20.08 8.40 -7.28
N GLU A 299 19.83 8.20 -8.58
CA GLU A 299 18.79 8.97 -9.29
C GLU A 299 17.40 8.74 -8.70
N THR A 300 17.10 7.52 -8.24
CA THR A 300 15.83 7.21 -7.57
C THR A 300 15.70 8.00 -6.27
N LYS A 301 16.77 8.02 -5.45
CA LYS A 301 16.83 8.81 -4.21
C LYS A 301 16.62 10.30 -4.49
N GLU A 302 17.36 10.85 -5.44
CA GLU A 302 17.30 12.26 -5.81
C GLU A 302 15.93 12.63 -6.36
N ASN A 303 15.32 11.77 -7.18
CA ASN A 303 13.95 11.95 -7.68
C ASN A 303 12.92 11.98 -6.53
N ILE A 304 13.01 11.07 -5.57
CA ILE A 304 12.13 11.07 -4.39
C ILE A 304 12.32 12.35 -3.57
N ALA A 305 13.57 12.71 -3.26
CA ALA A 305 13.87 13.93 -2.49
C ALA A 305 13.39 15.20 -3.21
N LEU A 306 13.58 15.30 -4.53
CA LEU A 306 13.09 16.43 -5.34
C LEU A 306 11.57 16.56 -5.26
N ARG A 307 10.84 15.44 -5.33
CA ARG A 307 9.38 15.44 -5.23
C ARG A 307 8.90 15.86 -3.84
N LEU A 308 9.56 15.39 -2.77
CA LEU A 308 9.28 15.80 -1.40
C LEU A 308 9.54 17.30 -1.18
N ASN A 309 10.67 17.82 -1.65
CA ASN A 309 11.00 19.25 -1.57
C ASN A 309 10.05 20.12 -2.43
N THR A 310 9.59 19.60 -3.57
CA THR A 310 8.58 20.28 -4.40
C THR A 310 7.24 20.32 -3.66
N SER A 311 6.86 19.20 -3.05
CA SER A 311 5.68 19.10 -2.20
C SER A 311 5.73 20.14 -1.09
N GLU A 312 6.86 20.27 -0.39
CA GLU A 312 7.08 21.25 0.68
C GLU A 312 6.84 22.70 0.25
N ARG A 313 7.44 23.08 -0.89
CA ARG A 313 7.28 24.44 -1.42
C ARG A 313 5.83 24.72 -1.75
N LEU A 314 5.14 23.76 -2.36
CA LEU A 314 3.73 23.90 -2.75
C LEU A 314 2.80 23.93 -1.53
N THR A 315 2.93 22.99 -0.60
CA THR A 315 2.11 22.97 0.62
C THR A 315 2.36 24.22 1.47
N SER A 316 3.61 24.67 1.58
CA SER A 316 3.94 25.96 2.25
C SER A 316 3.27 27.14 1.55
N PHE A 317 3.37 27.22 0.21
CA PHE A 317 2.72 28.27 -0.58
C PHE A 317 1.20 28.26 -0.38
N PHE A 318 0.55 27.10 -0.47
CA PHE A 318 -0.89 26.97 -0.28
C PHE A 318 -1.31 27.34 1.16
N ASN A 319 -0.57 26.87 2.17
CA ASN A 319 -0.84 27.15 3.57
C ASN A 319 -0.67 28.65 3.91
N SER A 320 0.37 29.30 3.38
CA SER A 320 0.56 30.75 3.49
C SER A 320 -0.54 31.55 2.81
N ASN A 321 -1.15 31.00 1.76
CA ASN A 321 -2.34 31.54 1.10
C ASN A 321 -3.66 30.99 1.69
N GLY A 322 -3.66 30.39 2.88
CA GLY A 322 -4.89 29.99 3.58
C GLY A 322 -5.63 28.76 3.03
N VAL A 323 -5.05 28.04 2.08
CA VAL A 323 -5.59 26.77 1.54
C VAL A 323 -4.94 25.60 2.29
N ARG A 324 -5.74 24.73 2.93
CA ARG A 324 -5.24 23.64 3.81
C ARG A 324 -5.91 22.30 3.50
N GLY A 325 -5.15 21.21 3.55
CA GLY A 325 -5.61 19.83 3.29
C GLY A 325 -6.15 19.07 4.52
N LYS A 326 -6.16 19.70 5.70
CA LYS A 326 -6.50 19.06 7.00
C LYS A 326 -5.62 17.81 7.25
N ASP A 327 -6.22 16.69 7.63
CA ASP A 327 -5.61 15.40 7.93
C ASP A 327 -5.04 14.68 6.69
N ARG A 328 -5.25 15.23 5.50
CA ARG A 328 -4.66 14.75 4.23
C ARG A 328 -3.72 15.77 3.61
N ASP A 329 -3.27 16.75 4.39
CA ASP A 329 -2.19 17.63 4.00
C ASP A 329 -0.86 16.92 4.24
N PHE A 330 0.00 16.88 3.22
CA PHE A 330 1.29 16.23 3.29
C PHE A 330 2.35 17.08 4.03
N SER A 331 2.06 18.34 4.36
CA SER A 331 3.01 19.27 4.98
C SER A 331 3.74 18.68 6.19
N ASP A 332 3.00 17.99 7.06
CA ASP A 332 3.52 17.48 8.34
C ASP A 332 4.29 16.16 8.18
N TYR A 333 4.32 15.60 6.96
CA TYR A 333 4.86 14.29 6.64
C TYR A 333 6.10 14.35 5.74
N ILE A 334 6.46 15.54 5.26
CA ILE A 334 7.63 15.75 4.40
C ILE A 334 8.91 15.45 5.16
N ASP A 335 9.12 16.08 6.32
CA ASP A 335 10.31 15.86 7.14
C ASP A 335 10.45 14.42 7.59
N VAL A 336 9.32 13.77 7.90
CA VAL A 336 9.27 12.34 8.25
C VAL A 336 9.76 11.50 7.08
N SER A 337 9.27 11.78 5.87
CA SER A 337 9.62 11.03 4.66
C SER A 337 11.06 11.28 4.21
N LEU A 338 11.54 12.53 4.28
CA LEU A 338 12.93 12.89 3.98
C LEU A 338 13.90 12.24 4.98
N SER A 339 13.58 12.31 6.27
CA SER A 339 14.38 11.69 7.33
C SER A 339 14.49 10.18 7.10
N ALA A 340 13.38 9.51 6.75
CA ALA A 340 13.39 8.08 6.47
C ALA A 340 14.25 7.74 5.25
N VAL A 341 14.14 8.51 4.16
CA VAL A 341 14.98 8.37 2.95
C VAL A 341 16.47 8.51 3.27
N ASP A 342 16.85 9.51 4.07
CA ASP A 342 18.24 9.77 4.41
C ASP A 342 18.83 8.73 5.37
N VAL A 343 18.06 8.29 6.37
CA VAL A 343 18.47 7.20 7.26
C VAL A 343 18.61 5.90 6.48
N PHE A 344 17.61 5.54 5.67
CA PHE A 344 17.66 4.34 4.83
C PHE A 344 18.85 4.35 3.88
N HIS A 345 19.17 5.52 3.30
CA HIS A 345 20.35 5.67 2.47
C HIS A 345 21.66 5.36 3.20
N ARG A 346 21.78 5.78 4.46
CA ARG A 346 22.96 5.45 5.29
C ARG A 346 23.04 3.95 5.59
N LEU A 347 21.90 3.29 5.81
CA LEU A 347 21.84 1.87 6.16
C LEU A 347 22.07 0.94 4.95
N ARG A 348 21.40 1.20 3.83
CA ARG A 348 21.33 0.29 2.67
C ARG A 348 21.90 0.86 1.38
N GLY A 349 22.22 2.16 1.33
CA GLY A 349 22.53 2.85 0.08
C GLY A 349 23.73 2.28 -0.67
N MET A 350 24.80 1.89 0.03
CA MET A 350 25.96 1.28 -0.61
C MET A 350 25.61 -0.05 -1.30
N VAL A 351 24.91 -0.94 -0.59
CA VAL A 351 24.53 -2.27 -1.10
C VAL A 351 23.53 -2.14 -2.25
N LEU A 352 22.51 -1.29 -2.09
CA LEU A 352 21.51 -1.06 -3.13
C LEU A 352 22.09 -0.39 -4.35
N ASN A 353 23.06 0.52 -4.21
CA ASN A 353 23.73 1.12 -5.35
C ASN A 353 24.50 0.06 -6.17
N HIS A 354 25.13 -0.91 -5.49
CA HIS A 354 25.85 -1.98 -6.18
C HIS A 354 24.91 -3.00 -6.83
N LYS A 355 23.85 -3.40 -6.13
CA LYS A 355 22.91 -4.43 -6.58
C LYS A 355 21.71 -3.90 -7.36
N TRP A 356 21.65 -2.60 -7.64
CA TRP A 356 20.43 -1.96 -8.16
C TRP A 356 19.90 -2.62 -9.44
N SER A 357 20.78 -2.97 -10.37
CA SER A 357 20.40 -3.62 -11.64
C SER A 357 19.99 -5.09 -11.48
N GLU A 358 20.32 -5.72 -10.37
CA GLU A 358 20.09 -7.15 -10.11
C GLU A 358 18.75 -7.43 -9.41
N ILE A 359 18.24 -6.46 -8.63
CA ILE A 359 17.04 -6.62 -7.79
C ILE A 359 15.73 -6.17 -8.43
#